data_AF-A0A238FRR9-F1
#
_entry.id   AF-A0A238FRR9-F1
#
_cell.length_a   1.000
_cell.length_b   1.000
_cell.length_c   1.000
_cell.angle_alpha   90.00
_cell.angle_beta   90.00
_cell.angle_gamma   90.00
#
_symmetry.space_group_name_H-M   'P 1'
#
loop_
_entity.id
_entity.type
_entity.pdbx_description
1 polymer ?
#
loop_
_entity_poly.entity_id
_entity_poly.type
_entity_poly.pdbx_seq_one_letter_code
_entity_poly.pdbx_strand_id
1 'polypeptide(L)'
;MAPYKRACQIIRIKPDRLDEYVQLHANAWPGVLATLERAHLKNYTIHHAAELNLLIAHFTYVGDDWKGDCQKIAENEETQRWWALTDGMQESLIEGATGSGGKKGWWLDLPEVFHFEGSKP
;
A
#
# COMPACT_ATOMS: atom_id res chain seq x y z
N MET A 1 -14.32 -18.01 5.01
CA MET A 1 -13.17 -17.14 4.65
C MET A 1 -12.59 -16.62 5.95
N ALA A 2 -11.26 -16.46 6.06
CA ALA A 2 -10.67 -15.89 7.26
C ALA A 2 -11.30 -14.51 7.53
N PRO A 3 -11.51 -14.11 8.80
CA PRO A 3 -12.21 -12.87 9.15
C PRO A 3 -11.42 -11.59 8.79
N TYR A 4 -10.27 -11.74 8.14
CA TYR A 4 -9.38 -10.67 7.70
C TYR A 4 -8.60 -11.12 6.46
N LYS A 5 -8.19 -10.15 5.64
CA LYS A 5 -7.38 -10.34 4.43
C LYS A 5 -5.97 -9.80 4.67
N ARG A 6 -4.95 -10.65 4.56
CA ARG A 6 -3.56 -10.20 4.47
C ARG A 6 -3.25 -9.86 3.02
N ALA A 7 -2.55 -8.76 2.81
CA ALA A 7 -2.12 -8.33 1.50
C ALA A 7 -0.62 -8.11 1.51
N CYS A 8 0.02 -8.55 0.43
CA CYS A 8 1.40 -8.23 0.11
C CYS A 8 1.41 -7.62 -1.29
N GLN A 9 2.05 -6.47 -1.43
CA GLN A 9 2.06 -5.68 -2.65
C GLN A 9 3.48 -5.19 -2.93
N ILE A 10 3.84 -5.13 -4.21
CA ILE A 10 5.14 -4.60 -4.63
C ILE A 10 5.03 -3.52 -5.70
N ILE A 11 5.99 -2.61 -5.67
CA ILE A 11 6.18 -1.55 -6.67
C ILE A 11 7.66 -1.20 -6.77
N ARG A 12 8.11 -0.62 -7.89
CA ARG A 12 9.46 -0.07 -7.96
C ARG A 12 9.52 1.32 -7.33
N ILE A 13 10.62 1.60 -6.64
CA ILE A 13 10.99 2.96 -6.24
C ILE A 13 12.03 3.49 -7.23
N LYS A 14 11.89 4.76 -7.64
CA LYS A 14 12.92 5.42 -8.43
C LYS A 14 14.14 5.65 -7.54
N PRO A 15 15.34 5.17 -7.92
CA PRO A 15 16.51 5.20 -7.03
C PRO A 15 16.87 6.60 -6.52
N ASP A 16 16.66 7.63 -7.34
CA ASP A 16 16.90 9.04 -7.00
C ASP A 16 15.86 9.65 -6.04
N ARG A 17 14.80 8.90 -5.70
CA ARG A 17 13.69 9.36 -4.85
C ARG A 17 13.56 8.62 -3.53
N LEU A 18 14.40 7.61 -3.27
CA LEU A 18 14.30 6.77 -2.07
C LEU A 18 14.38 7.59 -0.76
N ASP A 19 15.35 8.50 -0.66
CA ASP A 19 15.54 9.30 0.56
C ASP A 19 14.32 10.18 0.85
N GLU A 20 13.79 10.85 -0.20
CA GLU A 20 12.58 11.66 -0.12
C GLU A 20 11.37 10.81 0.29
N TYR A 21 11.23 9.63 -0.33
CA TYR A 21 10.16 8.69 -0.01
C TYR A 21 10.18 8.26 1.47
N VAL A 22 11.36 7.92 1.99
CA VAL A 22 11.55 7.53 3.39
C VAL A 22 11.22 8.68 4.35
N GLN A 23 11.72 9.89 4.08
CA GLN A 23 11.42 11.07 4.91
C GLN A 23 9.93 11.40 4.91
N LEU A 24 9.28 11.30 3.74
CA LEU A 24 7.85 11.52 3.60
C LEU A 24 7.05 10.49 4.43
N HIS A 25 7.40 9.20 4.38
CA HIS A 25 6.70 8.14 5.13
C HIS A 25 6.98 8.18 6.63
N ALA A 26 8.17 8.60 7.05
CA ALA A 26 8.47 8.85 8.46
C ALA A 26 7.58 9.95 9.07
N ASN A 27 7.06 10.85 8.22
CA ASN A 27 6.18 11.95 8.59
C ASN A 27 4.82 11.86 7.87
N ALA A 28 4.30 10.65 7.71
CA ALA A 28 3.04 10.41 7.01
C ALA A 28 1.91 11.29 7.57
N TRP A 29 1.11 11.86 6.68
CA TRP A 29 0.12 12.86 7.07
C TRP A 29 -0.95 12.24 7.98
N PRO A 30 -1.31 12.89 9.10
CA PRO A 30 -2.27 12.31 10.05
C PRO A 30 -3.62 11.93 9.44
N GLY A 31 -4.13 12.69 8.47
CA GLY A 31 -5.43 12.38 7.87
C GLY A 31 -5.38 11.29 6.80
N VAL A 32 -4.21 11.04 6.17
CA VAL A 32 -3.96 9.81 5.40
C VAL A 32 -4.00 8.60 6.34
N LEU A 33 -3.29 8.66 7.47
CA LEU A 33 -3.30 7.58 8.46
C LEU A 33 -4.71 7.34 9.03
N ALA A 34 -5.46 8.40 9.33
CA ALA A 34 -6.84 8.30 9.78
C ALA A 34 -7.77 7.70 8.71
N THR A 35 -7.49 7.91 7.43
CA THR A 35 -8.24 7.31 6.33
C THR A 35 -7.96 5.81 6.23
N LEU A 36 -6.70 5.38 6.35
CA LEU A 36 -6.34 3.97 6.41
C LEU A 36 -6.99 3.27 7.62
N GLU A 37 -6.99 3.91 8.78
CA GLU A 37 -7.63 3.41 10.01
C GLU A 37 -9.14 3.22 9.83
N ARG A 38 -9.86 4.23 9.27
CA ARG A 38 -11.29 4.14 8.95
C ARG A 38 -11.63 3.09 7.91
N ALA A 39 -10.68 2.75 7.05
CA ALA A 39 -10.79 1.70 6.05
C ALA A 39 -10.31 0.33 6.56
N HIS A 40 -10.18 0.17 7.89
CA HIS A 40 -9.87 -1.10 8.55
C HIS A 40 -8.53 -1.73 8.13
N LEU A 41 -7.58 -0.91 7.70
CA LEU A 41 -6.21 -1.34 7.42
C LEU A 41 -5.39 -1.31 8.71
N LYS A 42 -4.74 -2.43 9.03
CA LYS A 42 -3.96 -2.66 10.24
C LYS A 42 -2.61 -3.25 9.89
N ASN A 43 -1.64 -3.10 10.79
CA ASN A 43 -0.30 -3.66 10.66
C ASN A 43 0.36 -3.32 9.31
N TYR A 44 0.14 -2.09 8.81
CA TYR A 44 0.64 -1.66 7.50
C TYR A 44 2.12 -1.28 7.62
N THR A 45 2.97 -2.06 6.97
CA THR A 45 4.42 -1.85 6.88
C THR A 45 4.85 -1.77 5.41
N ILE A 46 5.85 -0.93 5.12
CA ILE A 46 6.52 -0.87 3.82
C ILE A 46 8.01 -1.13 4.03
N HIS A 47 8.54 -2.16 3.37
CA HIS A 47 9.96 -2.48 3.34
C HIS A 47 10.59 -2.05 2.02
N HIS A 48 11.90 -1.84 2.01
CA HIS A 48 12.67 -1.58 0.79
C HIS A 48 13.69 -2.71 0.56
N ALA A 49 13.62 -3.35 -0.60
CA ALA A 49 14.59 -4.33 -1.09
C ALA A 49 15.52 -3.63 -2.09
N ALA A 50 16.66 -3.15 -1.59
CA ALA A 50 17.57 -2.28 -2.33
C ALA A 50 18.16 -2.94 -3.58
N GLU A 51 18.43 -4.24 -3.52
CA GLU A 51 18.99 -5.02 -4.64
C GLU A 51 18.06 -5.08 -5.84
N LEU A 52 16.75 -4.90 -5.62
CA LEU A 52 15.71 -4.96 -6.64
C LEU A 52 15.06 -3.59 -6.90
N ASN A 53 15.42 -2.56 -6.13
CA ASN A 53 14.73 -1.27 -6.08
C ASN A 53 13.21 -1.44 -5.93
N LEU A 54 12.78 -2.36 -5.05
CA LEU A 54 11.38 -2.64 -4.78
C LEU A 54 10.97 -2.15 -3.40
N LEU A 55 9.78 -1.57 -3.34
CA LEU A 55 9.05 -1.41 -2.10
C LEU A 55 8.09 -2.60 -1.94
N ILE A 56 7.99 -3.10 -0.71
CA ILE A 56 7.15 -4.24 -0.35
C ILE A 56 6.20 -3.76 0.74
N ALA A 57 4.94 -3.53 0.37
CA ALA A 57 3.86 -3.19 1.27
C ALA A 57 3.20 -4.46 1.81
N HIS A 58 3.03 -4.55 3.13
CA HIS A 58 2.28 -5.61 3.79
C HIS A 58 1.29 -5.01 4.79
N PHE A 59 0.04 -5.46 4.77
CA PHE A 59 -0.99 -5.02 5.70
C PHE A 59 -2.07 -6.09 5.90
N THR A 60 -2.83 -5.94 6.97
CA THR A 60 -4.01 -6.75 7.28
C THR A 60 -5.26 -5.88 7.19
N TYR A 61 -6.21 -6.28 6.36
CA TYR A 61 -7.54 -5.71 6.31
C TYR A 61 -8.49 -6.49 7.22
N VAL A 62 -9.13 -5.82 8.17
CA VAL A 62 -10.01 -6.45 9.18
C VAL A 62 -11.49 -6.03 9.07
N GLY A 63 -11.87 -5.37 7.98
CA GLY A 63 -13.26 -4.98 7.70
C GLY A 63 -14.06 -6.07 6.97
N ASP A 64 -15.30 -5.74 6.61
CA ASP A 64 -16.26 -6.63 5.96
C ASP A 64 -16.60 -6.26 4.50
N ASP A 65 -16.27 -5.04 4.06
CA ASP A 65 -16.44 -4.55 2.69
C ASP A 65 -15.15 -3.94 2.12
N TRP A 66 -14.26 -4.82 1.64
CA TRP A 66 -12.98 -4.41 1.04
C TRP A 66 -13.16 -3.39 -0.09
N LYS A 67 -14.17 -3.62 -0.95
CA LYS A 67 -14.37 -2.78 -2.13
C LYS A 67 -14.85 -1.39 -1.71
N GLY A 68 -15.83 -1.31 -0.80
CA GLY A 68 -16.31 -0.05 -0.26
C GLY A 68 -15.23 0.71 0.49
N ASP A 69 -14.40 0.04 1.28
CA ASP A 69 -13.31 0.68 2.00
C ASP A 69 -12.19 1.19 1.08
N CYS A 70 -11.79 0.41 0.06
CA CYS A 70 -10.88 0.90 -0.98
C CYS A 70 -11.45 2.11 -1.73
N GLN A 71 -12.76 2.13 -1.99
CA GLN A 71 -13.41 3.26 -2.64
C GLN A 71 -13.35 4.52 -1.76
N LYS A 72 -13.63 4.41 -0.45
CA LYS A 72 -13.51 5.53 0.50
C LYS A 72 -12.09 6.09 0.56
N ILE A 73 -11.07 5.23 0.51
CA ILE A 73 -9.67 5.66 0.43
C ILE A 73 -9.44 6.45 -0.87
N ALA A 74 -9.91 5.93 -2.00
CA ALA A 74 -9.71 6.55 -3.30
C ALA A 74 -10.44 7.89 -3.48
N GLU A 75 -11.58 8.07 -2.81
CA GLU A 75 -12.37 9.31 -2.83
C GLU A 75 -11.86 10.37 -1.83
N ASN A 76 -10.99 10.01 -0.89
CA ASN A 76 -10.47 10.94 0.10
C ASN A 76 -9.45 11.91 -0.51
N GLU A 77 -9.74 13.22 -0.46
CA GLU A 77 -8.91 14.27 -1.07
C GLU A 77 -7.48 14.32 -0.53
N GLU A 78 -7.29 14.09 0.77
CA GLU A 78 -5.95 14.10 1.39
C GLU A 78 -5.12 12.90 0.91
N THR A 79 -5.76 11.75 0.75
CA THR A 79 -5.15 10.55 0.17
C THR A 79 -4.78 10.76 -1.30
N GLN A 80 -5.64 11.39 -2.09
CA GLN A 80 -5.32 11.73 -3.48
C GLN A 80 -4.12 12.67 -3.59
N ARG A 81 -4.04 13.68 -2.70
CA ARG A 81 -2.88 14.59 -2.63
C ARG A 81 -1.61 13.87 -2.21
N TRP A 82 -1.70 12.95 -1.26
CA TRP A 82 -0.59 12.10 -0.86
C TRP A 82 -0.10 11.24 -2.02
N TRP A 83 -1.02 10.58 -2.75
CA TRP A 83 -0.69 9.78 -3.92
C TRP A 83 -0.03 10.59 -5.03
N ALA A 84 -0.48 11.81 -5.30
CA ALA A 84 0.16 12.67 -6.29
C ALA A 84 1.66 12.91 -6.00
N LEU A 85 2.06 12.93 -4.72
CA LEU A 85 3.47 13.00 -4.32
C LEU A 85 4.18 11.65 -4.48
N THR A 86 3.61 10.59 -3.92
CA THR A 86 4.27 9.27 -3.87
C THR A 86 4.32 8.57 -5.22
N ASP A 87 3.30 8.71 -6.05
CA ASP A 87 3.25 8.13 -7.40
C ASP A 87 4.40 8.68 -8.27
N GLY A 88 4.76 9.96 -8.08
CA GLY A 88 5.90 10.58 -8.77
C GLY A 88 7.25 9.95 -8.42
N MET A 89 7.34 9.27 -7.28
CA MET A 89 8.55 8.60 -6.78
C MET A 89 8.62 7.12 -7.19
N GLN A 90 7.52 6.56 -7.71
CA GLN A 90 7.33 5.14 -7.92
C GLN A 90 7.17 4.79 -9.40
N GLU A 91 7.33 3.51 -9.71
CA GLU A 91 7.01 2.95 -11.03
C GLU A 91 6.27 1.62 -10.87
N SER A 92 5.07 1.54 -11.45
CA SER A 92 4.27 0.33 -11.38
C SER A 92 4.88 -0.82 -12.18
N LEU A 93 4.71 -2.03 -11.66
CA LEU A 93 4.97 -3.28 -12.40
C LEU A 93 3.75 -3.72 -13.24
N ILE A 94 2.60 -3.04 -13.09
CA ILE A 94 1.39 -3.33 -13.86
C ILE A 94 1.44 -2.54 -15.16
N GLU A 95 1.43 -3.27 -16.28
CA GLU A 95 1.49 -2.66 -17.61
C GLU A 95 0.33 -1.67 -17.84
N GLY A 96 0.67 -0.44 -18.21
CA GLY A 96 -0.30 0.63 -18.49
C GLY A 96 -0.99 1.22 -17.26
N ALA A 97 -0.49 0.98 -16.05
CA ALA A 97 -0.91 1.73 -14.86
C ALA A 97 -0.35 3.17 -14.91
N THR A 98 -1.10 4.14 -14.41
CA THR A 98 -0.81 5.59 -14.56
C THR A 98 -0.72 6.34 -13.23
N GLY A 99 -0.88 5.65 -12.11
CA GLY A 99 -0.92 6.21 -10.75
C GLY A 99 -1.96 5.50 -9.88
N SER A 100 -1.95 5.78 -8.58
CA SER A 100 -2.85 5.21 -7.58
C SER A 100 -4.33 5.55 -7.83
N GLY A 101 -4.61 6.72 -8.43
CA GLY A 101 -5.95 7.12 -8.87
C GLY A 101 -6.35 6.63 -10.27
N GLY A 102 -5.54 5.76 -10.89
CA GLY A 102 -5.77 5.26 -12.25
C GLY A 102 -6.88 4.21 -12.36
N LYS A 103 -7.18 3.80 -13.60
CA LYS A 103 -8.15 2.71 -13.87
C LYS A 103 -7.64 1.31 -13.52
N LYS A 104 -6.31 1.15 -13.46
CA LYS A 104 -5.62 -0.10 -13.10
C LYS A 104 -5.01 0.07 -11.71
N GLY A 105 -4.76 -1.05 -11.03
CA GLY A 105 -3.98 -1.03 -9.79
C GLY A 105 -2.59 -0.42 -10.01
N TRP A 106 -2.10 0.32 -9.02
CA TRP A 106 -0.78 0.93 -9.06
C TRP A 106 0.30 0.02 -8.47
N TRP A 107 -0.01 -0.61 -7.34
CA TRP A 107 0.83 -1.65 -6.74
C TRP A 107 0.44 -3.03 -7.27
N LEU A 108 1.41 -3.91 -7.51
CA LEU A 108 1.16 -5.28 -7.92
C LEU A 108 0.86 -6.15 -6.71
N ASP A 109 -0.35 -6.71 -6.64
CA ASP A 109 -0.74 -7.68 -5.62
C ASP A 109 0.02 -9.00 -5.79
N LEU A 110 0.54 -9.54 -4.68
CA LEU A 110 1.17 -10.84 -4.62
C LEU A 110 0.24 -11.87 -3.96
N PRO A 111 0.03 -13.05 -4.57
CA PRO A 111 -0.73 -14.13 -3.95
C PRO A 111 -0.07 -14.61 -2.66
N GLU A 112 -0.85 -14.70 -1.58
CA GLU A 112 -0.41 -15.41 -0.38
C GLU A 112 -0.38 -16.91 -0.66
N VAL A 113 0.80 -17.52 -0.55
CA VAL A 113 0.98 -18.98 -0.75
C VAL A 113 1.17 -19.75 0.55
N PHE A 114 1.44 -19.05 1.65
CA PHE A 114 1.63 -19.63 2.98
C PHE A 114 1.41 -18.55 4.05
N HIS A 115 0.77 -18.94 5.15
CA HIS A 115 0.66 -18.14 6.37
C HIS A 115 0.71 -19.05 7.59
N PHE A 116 1.40 -18.60 8.64
CA PHE A 116 1.40 -19.24 9.94
C PHE A 116 1.21 -18.18 11.02
N GLU A 117 0.03 -18.16 11.64
CA GLU A 117 -0.31 -17.23 12.71
C GLU A 117 0.52 -17.48 14.00
N GLY A 118 1.09 -18.69 14.14
CA GLY A 118 1.29 -19.30 15.46
C GLY A 118 -0.06 -19.80 15.99
N SER A 119 -0.19 -20.77 16.87
CA SER A 119 0.72 -21.64 17.61
C SER A 119 0.45 -23.10 17.24
N LYS A 120 1.47 -23.97 17.27
CA LYS A 120 1.32 -25.44 17.22
C LYS A 120 2.23 -26.06 18.29
N PRO A 121 1.85 -27.21 18.87
CA PRO A 121 2.27 -27.68 20.21
C PRO A 121 3.77 -27.56 20.51
#